data_AF-A0A7W2FFK7-F1
#
_entry.id   AF-A0A7W2FFK7-F1
#
_cell.length_a   1.000
_cell.length_b   1.000
_cell.length_c   1.000
_cell.angle_alpha   90.00
_cell.angle_beta   90.00
_cell.angle_gamma   90.00
#
_symmetry.space_group_name_H-M   'P 1'
#
loop_
_entity.id
_entity.type
_entity.pdbx_description
1 polymer ?
#
loop_
_entity_poly.entity_id
_entity_poly.type
_entity_poly.pdbx_seq_one_letter_code
_entity_poly.pdbx_strand_id
1 'polypeptide(L)'
;LNDFDEAALAPASWELSRFLVSLLVAARVLNVRRADATFLCQRFLDTYAAELATGKARWLERATARGMIKDLLRDIRTRSRPAFLDRRTDIRSGKRKLRLDGIKALPVGEAERARVTTLMERYAASQSDPRFFK
;
A
#
# COMPACT_ATOMS: atom_id res chain seq x y z
N LEU A 1 -5.76 0.40 -2.62
CA LEU A 1 -4.95 0.35 -3.84
C LEU A 1 -4.84 1.78 -4.34
N ASN A 2 -3.76 2.48 -4.00
CA ASN A 2 -3.69 3.93 -4.24
C ASN A 2 -2.24 4.32 -4.54
N ASP A 3 -1.61 3.51 -5.38
CA ASP A 3 -0.27 3.73 -5.89
C ASP A 3 -0.38 3.54 -7.40
N PHE A 4 -0.70 4.63 -8.11
CA PHE A 4 -0.89 4.64 -9.57
C PHE A 4 0.43 4.94 -10.29
N ASP A 5 1.55 4.95 -9.57
CA ASP A 5 2.87 5.21 -10.11
C ASP A 5 3.32 4.09 -11.08
N GLU A 6 2.64 2.92 -11.04
CA GLU A 6 2.77 1.80 -11.98
C GLU A 6 1.66 1.73 -13.04
N ALA A 7 0.92 2.82 -13.30
CA ALA A 7 -0.17 2.79 -14.29
C ALA A 7 0.34 2.46 -15.70
N ALA A 8 -0.02 1.27 -16.19
CA ALA A 8 0.26 0.82 -17.55
C ALA A 8 -1.05 0.67 -18.34
N LEU A 9 -0.99 0.86 -19.66
CA LEU A 9 -2.10 0.53 -20.55
C LEU A 9 -2.20 -0.99 -20.69
N ALA A 10 -2.95 -1.61 -19.77
CA ALA A 10 -3.15 -3.05 -19.70
C ALA A 10 -4.60 -3.44 -20.01
N PRO A 11 -4.87 -4.71 -20.36
CA PRO A 11 -6.24 -5.22 -20.47
C PRO A 11 -7.01 -5.02 -19.16
N ALA A 12 -8.32 -4.81 -19.24
CA ALA A 12 -9.17 -4.58 -18.06
C ALA A 12 -9.12 -5.72 -17.02
N SER A 13 -8.78 -6.95 -17.45
CA SER A 13 -8.60 -8.12 -16.59
C SER A 13 -7.32 -8.10 -15.75
N TRP A 14 -6.37 -7.20 -16.05
CA TRP A 14 -5.09 -7.10 -15.35
C TRP A 14 -5.29 -6.80 -13.87
N GLU A 15 -6.10 -5.79 -13.56
CA GLU A 15 -6.37 -5.37 -12.18
C GLU A 15 -7.14 -6.43 -11.39
N LEU A 16 -8.07 -7.14 -12.05
CA LEU A 16 -8.77 -8.27 -11.45
C LEU A 16 -7.79 -9.39 -11.10
N SER A 17 -6.93 -9.77 -12.04
CA SER A 17 -5.90 -10.79 -11.82
C SER A 17 -4.99 -10.43 -10.64
N ARG A 18 -4.54 -9.18 -10.59
CA ARG A 18 -3.67 -8.68 -9.52
C ARG A 18 -4.36 -8.72 -8.16
N PHE A 19 -5.65 -8.37 -8.09
CA PHE A 19 -6.43 -8.50 -6.87
C PHE A 19 -6.59 -9.96 -6.43
N LEU A 20 -6.93 -10.88 -7.34
CA LEU A 20 -7.09 -12.30 -7.03
C LEU A 20 -5.77 -12.91 -6.54
N VAL A 21 -4.66 -12.59 -7.19
CA VAL A 21 -3.32 -13.01 -6.74
C VAL A 21 -3.03 -12.47 -5.34
N SER A 22 -3.32 -11.19 -5.08
CA SER A 22 -3.16 -10.61 -3.75
C SER A 22 -3.99 -11.34 -2.69
N LEU A 23 -5.22 -11.76 -3.01
CA LEU A 23 -6.07 -12.51 -2.09
C LEU A 23 -5.45 -13.88 -1.78
N LEU A 24 -5.00 -14.60 -2.80
CA LEU A 24 -4.37 -15.92 -2.64
C LEU A 24 -3.05 -15.84 -1.84
N VAL A 25 -2.23 -14.82 -2.09
CA VAL A 25 -1.00 -14.57 -1.33
C VAL A 25 -1.33 -14.23 0.14
N ALA A 26 -2.28 -13.33 0.37
CA ALA A 26 -2.70 -12.96 1.72
C ALA A 26 -3.30 -14.14 2.48
N ALA A 27 -4.08 -15.00 1.82
CA ALA A 27 -4.65 -16.20 2.42
C ALA A 27 -3.57 -17.11 3.02
N ARG A 28 -2.44 -17.27 2.32
CA ARG A 28 -1.29 -18.04 2.83
C ARG A 28 -0.70 -17.41 4.10
N VAL A 29 -0.52 -16.09 4.11
CA VAL A 29 0.05 -15.37 5.26
C VAL A 29 -0.89 -15.43 6.47
N LEU A 30 -2.19 -15.40 6.23
CA LEU A 30 -3.24 -15.41 7.26
C LEU A 30 -3.69 -16.83 7.66
N ASN A 31 -3.05 -17.88 7.15
CA ASN A 31 -3.42 -19.29 7.37
C ASN A 31 -4.88 -19.61 7.00
N VAL A 32 -5.43 -18.95 5.98
CA VAL A 32 -6.75 -19.24 5.42
C VAL A 32 -6.65 -20.46 4.51
N ARG A 33 -7.62 -21.38 4.62
CA ARG A 33 -7.64 -22.59 3.78
C ARG A 33 -7.77 -22.21 2.31
N ARG A 34 -7.08 -22.97 1.44
CA ARG A 34 -7.12 -22.74 -0.01
C ARG A 34 -8.55 -22.73 -0.57
N ALA A 35 -9.41 -23.63 -0.09
CA ALA A 35 -10.82 -23.69 -0.52
C ALA A 35 -11.58 -22.40 -0.21
N ASP A 36 -11.38 -21.82 0.97
CA ASP A 36 -12.01 -20.56 1.36
C ASP A 36 -11.47 -19.39 0.53
N ALA A 37 -10.15 -19.37 0.26
CA ALA A 37 -9.54 -18.35 -0.59
C ALA A 37 -10.09 -18.40 -2.03
N THR A 38 -10.19 -19.60 -2.62
CA THR A 38 -10.80 -19.78 -3.94
C THR A 38 -12.27 -19.36 -3.94
N PHE A 39 -13.02 -19.71 -2.89
CA PHE A 39 -14.41 -19.27 -2.73
C PHE A 39 -14.51 -17.73 -2.71
N LEU A 40 -13.66 -17.06 -1.94
CA LEU A 40 -13.61 -15.59 -1.89
C LEU A 40 -13.25 -14.97 -3.25
N CYS A 41 -12.31 -15.57 -3.99
CA CYS A 41 -11.98 -15.15 -5.36
C CYS A 41 -13.20 -15.22 -6.29
N GLN A 42 -13.93 -16.34 -6.27
CA GLN A 42 -15.13 -16.51 -7.10
C GLN A 42 -16.21 -15.49 -6.71
N ARG A 43 -16.49 -15.36 -5.41
CA ARG A 43 -17.48 -14.40 -4.89
C ARG A 43 -17.14 -12.97 -5.28
N PHE A 44 -15.86 -12.60 -5.27
CA PHE A 44 -15.41 -11.30 -5.73
C PHE A 44 -15.71 -11.10 -7.22
N LEU A 45 -15.34 -12.04 -8.08
CA LEU A 45 -15.58 -11.95 -9.53
C LEU A 45 -17.08 -11.86 -9.86
N ASP A 46 -17.90 -12.70 -9.23
CA ASP A 46 -19.35 -12.70 -9.44
C ASP A 46 -19.96 -11.35 -9.06
N THR A 47 -19.57 -10.82 -7.90
CA THR A 47 -20.07 -9.52 -7.42
C THR A 47 -19.55 -8.38 -8.28
N TYR A 48 -18.29 -8.42 -8.68
CA TYR A 48 -17.69 -7.40 -9.54
C TYR A 48 -18.40 -7.34 -10.90
N ALA A 49 -18.59 -8.48 -11.56
CA ALA A 49 -19.29 -8.56 -12.84
C ALA A 49 -20.75 -8.09 -12.72
N ALA A 50 -21.46 -8.51 -11.68
CA ALA A 50 -22.84 -8.09 -11.44
C ALA A 50 -22.96 -6.57 -11.23
N GLU A 51 -22.09 -5.97 -10.41
CA GLU A 51 -22.10 -4.53 -10.18
C GLU A 51 -21.67 -3.74 -11.43
N LEU A 52 -20.67 -4.23 -12.17
CA LEU A 52 -20.23 -3.61 -13.42
C LEU A 52 -21.37 -3.58 -14.46
N ALA A 53 -22.14 -4.68 -14.57
CA ALA A 53 -23.28 -4.76 -15.47
C ALA A 53 -24.39 -3.74 -15.16
N THR A 54 -24.46 -3.21 -13.93
CA THR A 54 -25.42 -2.14 -13.60
C THR A 54 -25.08 -0.80 -14.25
N GLY A 55 -23.85 -0.62 -14.75
CA GLY A 55 -23.37 0.61 -15.40
C GLY A 55 -23.33 1.82 -14.48
N LYS A 56 -23.47 1.65 -13.15
CA LYS A 56 -23.53 2.76 -12.18
C LYS A 56 -22.21 2.88 -11.43
N ALA A 57 -21.58 4.04 -11.56
CA ALA A 57 -20.50 4.43 -10.66
C ALA A 57 -21.09 4.65 -9.25
N ARG A 58 -20.81 3.73 -8.32
CA ARG A 58 -21.22 3.87 -6.92
C ARG A 58 -20.14 4.59 -6.14
N TRP A 59 -20.55 5.59 -5.36
CA TRP A 59 -19.69 6.22 -4.37
C TRP A 59 -19.68 5.38 -3.10
N LEU A 60 -18.48 4.99 -2.66
CA LEU A 60 -18.30 4.33 -1.37
C LEU A 60 -18.23 5.41 -0.28
N GLU A 61 -19.35 5.63 0.40
CA GLU A 61 -19.46 6.63 1.45
C GLU A 61 -19.68 6.00 2.82
N ARG A 62 -19.33 6.74 3.88
CA ARG A 62 -19.56 6.30 5.26
C ARG A 62 -21.02 6.00 5.57
N ALA A 63 -21.94 6.79 5.01
CA ALA A 63 -23.37 6.63 5.24
C ALA A 63 -23.91 5.35 4.59
N THR A 64 -23.28 4.89 3.50
CA THR A 64 -23.75 3.75 2.69
C THR A 64 -22.94 2.47 2.96
N ALA A 65 -21.71 2.59 3.49
CA ALA A 65 -20.86 1.46 3.84
C ALA A 65 -21.45 0.60 4.97
N ARG A 66 -21.20 -0.71 4.90
CA ARG A 66 -21.65 -1.70 5.88
C ARG A 66 -20.49 -2.60 6.31
N GLY A 67 -20.66 -3.28 7.45
CA GLY A 67 -19.69 -4.24 7.99
C GLY A 67 -18.28 -3.66 8.16
N MET A 68 -17.26 -4.49 7.91
CA MET A 68 -15.85 -4.14 8.10
C MET A 68 -15.41 -2.87 7.35
N ILE A 69 -16.03 -2.56 6.21
CA ILE A 69 -15.73 -1.33 5.47
C ILE A 69 -16.22 -0.09 6.22
N LYS A 70 -17.42 -0.16 6.82
CA LYS A 70 -17.95 0.93 7.65
C LYS A 70 -17.05 1.16 8.88
N ASP A 71 -16.64 0.07 9.53
CA ASP A 71 -15.77 0.12 10.69
C ASP A 71 -14.41 0.74 10.32
N LEU A 72 -13.82 0.31 9.21
CA LEU A 72 -12.59 0.90 8.67
C LEU A 72 -12.73 2.41 8.43
N LEU A 73 -13.80 2.85 7.75
CA LEU A 73 -14.02 4.26 7.45
C LEU A 73 -14.26 5.11 8.72
N ARG A 74 -14.84 4.52 9.77
CA ARG A 74 -14.99 5.16 11.09
C ARG A 74 -13.63 5.31 11.77
N ASP A 75 -12.82 4.26 11.76
CA ASP A 75 -11.51 4.25 12.43
C ASP A 75 -10.50 5.17 11.75
N ILE A 76 -10.57 5.33 10.43
CA ILE A 76 -9.71 6.28 9.71
C ILE A 76 -9.96 7.72 10.19
N ARG A 77 -11.19 8.07 10.60
CA ARG A 77 -11.54 9.42 11.08
C ARG A 77 -10.74 9.83 12.32
N THR A 78 -10.40 8.88 13.18
CA THR A 78 -9.70 9.16 14.45
C THR A 78 -8.19 9.22 14.28
N ARG A 79 -7.66 8.88 13.10
CA ARG A 79 -6.23 8.91 12.83
C ARG A 79 -5.76 10.35 12.59
N SER A 80 -5.19 10.97 13.61
CA SER A 80 -4.51 12.25 13.44
C SER A 80 -3.15 12.05 12.76
N ARG A 81 -2.79 12.98 11.87
CA ARG A 81 -1.47 13.00 11.22
C ARG A 81 -0.32 13.05 12.24
N PRO A 82 -0.37 13.86 13.33
CA PRO A 82 0.65 13.84 14.37
C PRO A 82 0.82 12.45 14.99
N ALA A 83 -0.27 11.82 15.46
CA ALA A 83 -0.19 10.49 16.06
C ALA A 83 0.30 9.41 15.09
N PHE A 84 0.00 9.54 13.79
CA PHE A 84 0.57 8.66 12.78
C PHE A 84 2.09 8.83 12.65
N LEU A 85 2.58 10.07 12.60
CA LEU A 85 4.01 10.36 12.53
C LEU A 85 4.73 9.91 13.81
N ASP A 86 4.15 10.15 14.99
CA ASP A 86 4.75 9.78 16.28
C ASP A 86 4.86 8.26 16.46
N ARG A 87 4.00 7.48 15.78
CA ARG A 87 4.12 6.01 15.74
C ARG A 87 5.25 5.50 14.84
N ARG A 88 5.76 6.32 13.92
CA ARG A 88 6.76 5.92 12.91
C ARG A 88 8.09 6.66 13.07
N THR A 89 8.13 7.71 13.88
CA THR A 89 9.27 8.62 14.00
C THR A 89 9.55 9.00 15.44
N ASP A 90 10.81 9.32 15.70
CA ASP A 90 11.27 9.98 16.92
C ASP A 90 11.79 11.38 16.58
N ILE A 91 11.69 12.32 17.51
CA ILE A 91 12.30 13.64 17.35
C ILE A 91 13.75 13.56 17.85
N ARG A 92 14.70 13.79 16.96
CA ARG A 92 16.15 13.84 17.27
C ARG A 92 16.70 15.17 16.77
N SER A 93 17.28 15.95 17.68
CA SER A 93 17.83 17.29 17.38
C SER A 93 16.82 18.20 16.64
N GLY A 94 15.57 18.23 17.11
CA GLY A 94 14.49 19.02 16.51
C GLY A 94 13.96 18.51 15.16
N LYS A 95 14.48 17.42 14.62
CA LYS A 95 14.03 16.82 13.35
C LYS A 95 13.38 15.47 13.58
N ARG A 96 12.29 15.18 12.86
CA ARG A 96 11.70 13.83 12.84
C ARG A 96 12.63 12.88 12.09
N LYS A 97 12.92 11.74 12.70
CA LYS A 97 13.70 10.64 12.13
C LYS A 97 12.88 9.36 12.23
N LEU A 98 13.00 8.47 11.25
CA LEU A 98 12.34 7.16 11.31
C LEU A 98 12.75 6.42 12.59
N ARG A 99 11.77 5.82 13.25
CA ARG A 99 12.01 4.93 14.39
C ARG A 99 12.56 3.61 13.86
N LEU A 100 13.76 3.24 14.29
CA LEU A 100 14.47 2.03 13.86
C LEU A 100 14.29 0.93 14.93
N ASP A 101 13.04 0.52 15.15
CA ASP A 101 12.65 -0.48 16.17
C ASP A 101 12.58 -1.92 15.63
N GLY A 102 12.91 -2.12 14.35
CA GLY A 102 12.82 -3.43 13.72
C GLY A 102 11.40 -3.84 13.32
N ILE A 103 10.38 -3.01 13.58
CA ILE A 103 8.97 -3.32 13.30
C ILE A 103 8.54 -2.71 11.96
N LYS A 104 8.80 -1.41 11.77
CA LYS A 104 8.38 -0.68 10.55
C LYS A 104 9.53 -0.08 9.76
N ALA A 105 10.69 0.09 10.39
CA ALA A 105 11.93 0.43 9.70
C ALA A 105 13.09 -0.32 10.34
N LEU A 106 13.95 -0.88 9.48
CA LEU A 106 15.14 -1.60 9.90
C LEU A 106 16.32 -0.63 10.00
N PRO A 107 17.24 -0.81 10.96
CA PRO A 107 18.51 -0.10 10.93
C PRO A 107 19.29 -0.49 9.67
N VAL A 108 19.99 0.47 9.09
CA VAL A 108 20.92 0.24 7.97
C VAL A 108 22.34 0.19 8.51
N GLY A 109 23.09 -0.86 8.13
CA GLY A 109 24.50 -0.99 8.47
C GLY A 109 25.37 0.04 7.72
N GLU A 110 26.55 0.36 8.24
CA GLU A 110 27.43 1.36 7.62
C GLU A 110 27.83 1.00 6.19
N ALA A 111 28.19 -0.26 5.94
CA ALA A 111 28.55 -0.74 4.61
C ALA A 111 27.39 -0.59 3.61
N GLU A 112 26.16 -0.91 4.03
CA GLU A 112 24.99 -0.78 3.19
C GLU A 112 24.64 0.68 2.92
N ARG A 113 24.72 1.52 3.95
CA ARG A 113 24.57 2.97 3.81
C ARG A 113 25.56 3.53 2.80
N ALA A 114 26.84 3.18 2.92
CA ALA A 114 27.88 3.66 1.99
C ALA A 114 27.56 3.24 0.55
N ARG A 115 27.18 1.98 0.33
CA ARG A 115 26.80 1.48 -1.01
C ARG A 115 25.62 2.27 -1.60
N VAL A 116 24.56 2.49 -0.82
CA VAL A 116 23.38 3.24 -1.29
C VAL A 116 23.74 4.70 -1.56
N THR A 117 24.50 5.35 -0.70
CA THR A 117 24.94 6.74 -0.91
C THR A 117 25.74 6.87 -2.20
N THR A 118 26.75 6.03 -2.42
CA THR A 118 27.55 6.06 -3.65
C THR A 118 26.70 5.77 -4.89
N LEU A 119 25.75 4.83 -4.80
CA LEU A 119 24.82 4.56 -5.89
C LEU A 119 23.95 5.79 -6.21
N MET A 120 23.40 6.45 -5.20
CA MET A 120 22.58 7.65 -5.37
C MET A 120 23.38 8.82 -5.92
N GLU A 121 24.63 9.01 -5.48
CA GLU A 121 25.54 10.04 -6.01
C GLU A 121 25.83 9.81 -7.49
N ARG A 122 26.13 8.55 -7.87
CA ARG A 122 26.35 8.17 -9.28
C ARG A 122 25.10 8.38 -10.13
N TYR A 123 23.93 8.00 -9.62
CA TYR A 123 22.66 8.20 -10.31
C TYR A 123 22.35 9.69 -10.49
N ALA A 124 22.50 10.49 -9.43
CA ALA A 124 22.28 11.93 -9.47
C ALA A 124 23.19 12.61 -10.52
N ALA A 125 24.46 12.19 -10.60
CA ALA A 125 25.40 12.72 -11.59
C ALA A 125 25.02 12.42 -13.04
N SER A 126 24.20 11.39 -13.31
CA SER A 126 23.70 11.08 -14.65
C SER A 126 22.38 11.77 -15.00
N GLN A 127 21.74 12.48 -14.05
CA GLN A 127 20.50 13.20 -14.28
C GLN A 127 20.74 14.62 -14.80
N SER A 128 19.73 15.21 -15.45
CA SER A 128 19.78 16.58 -15.98
C SER A 128 19.89 17.66 -14.89
N ASP A 129 19.35 17.41 -13.69
CA ASP A 129 19.54 18.27 -12.52
C ASP A 129 20.07 17.48 -11.31
N PRO A 130 21.41 17.31 -11.19
CA PRO A 130 22.02 16.58 -10.09
C PRO A 130 21.77 17.20 -8.70
N ARG A 131 21.39 18.49 -8.61
CA ARG A 131 21.19 19.17 -7.32
C ARG A 131 19.91 18.76 -6.62
N PHE A 132 18.92 18.24 -7.36
CA PHE A 132 17.68 17.71 -6.80
C PHE A 132 17.92 16.61 -5.74
N PHE A 133 19.02 15.87 -5.85
CA PHE A 133 19.34 14.71 -5.01
C PHE A 133 20.23 15.04 -3.79
N LYS A 134 20.52 16.33 -3.54
CA LYS A 134 21.36 16.79 -2.42
C LYS A 134 20.56 17.16 -1.18
#